data_AF-A0A653BZY3-F1
#
_entry.id   AF-A0A653BZY3-F1
#
_cell.length_a   1.000
_cell.length_b   1.000
_cell.length_c   1.000
_cell.angle_alpha   90.00
_cell.angle_beta   90.00
_cell.angle_gamma   90.00
#
_symmetry.space_group_name_H-M   'P 1'
#
loop_
_entity.id
_entity.type
_entity.pdbx_description
1 polymer ?
#
loop_
_entity_poly.entity_id
_entity_poly.type
_entity_poly.pdbx_seq_one_letter_code
_entity_poly.pdbx_strand_id
1 'polypeptide(L)' 'MDMNNFIKSRPEYSGKEGPIRCIFFCEFHPTAGPIISCQVPENYISKELFDSISVYIITKAELQRSTITVL' A
#
# COMPACT_ATOMS: atom_id res chain seq x y z
N MET A 1 21.75 1.52 10.46
CA MET A 1 21.61 2.64 9.51
C MET A 1 20.16 2.69 9.09
N ASP A 2 19.46 3.81 9.33
CA ASP A 2 18.05 3.95 8.97
C ASP A 2 17.88 3.96 7.44
N MET A 3 16.89 3.23 6.94
CA MET A 3 16.59 3.14 5.50
C MET A 3 16.33 4.51 4.87
N ASN A 4 15.70 5.41 5.63
CA ASN A 4 15.47 6.80 5.23
C ASN A 4 16.77 7.57 5.03
N ASN A 5 17.79 7.33 5.86
CA ASN A 5 19.09 7.99 5.75
C ASN A 5 19.89 7.42 4.57
N PHE A 6 19.76 6.12 4.29
CA PHE A 6 20.33 5.50 3.10
C PHE A 6 19.69 6.02 1.80
N ILE A 7 18.37 6.20 1.75
CA ILE A 7 17.70 6.76 0.57
C ILE A 7 18.12 8.22 0.34
N LYS A 8 18.20 9.02 1.41
CA LYS A 8 18.64 10.42 1.35
C LYS A 8 20.11 10.58 0.92
N SER A 9 20.96 9.58 1.13
CA SER A 9 22.36 9.63 0.73
C SER A 9 22.59 9.23 -0.74
N ARG A 10 21.57 8.73 -1.45
CA ARG A 10 21.70 8.40 -2.86
C ARG A 10 21.81 9.69 -3.69
N PRO A 11 22.76 9.78 -4.64
CA PRO A 11 22.93 10.97 -5.47
C PRO A 11 21.70 11.29 -6.35
N GLU A 12 20.85 10.30 -6.58
CA GLU A 12 19.60 10.41 -7.35
C GLU A 12 18.41 10.89 -6.50
N TYR A 13 18.59 11.11 -5.19
CA TYR A 13 17.53 11.57 -4.31
C TYR A 13 17.13 13.00 -4.67
N SER A 14 15.98 13.14 -5.30
CA SER A 14 15.49 14.44 -5.79
C SER A 14 14.91 15.34 -4.70
N GLY A 15 14.81 14.87 -3.46
CA GLY A 15 14.10 15.57 -2.37
C GLY A 15 12.58 15.65 -2.56
N LYS A 16 12.06 15.20 -3.71
CA LYS A 16 10.64 15.16 -4.03
C LYS A 16 10.09 13.77 -3.73
N GLU A 17 8.88 13.72 -3.23
CA GLU A 17 8.20 12.44 -3.04
C GLU A 17 7.95 11.76 -4.39
N GLY A 18 8.29 10.48 -4.46
CA GLY A 18 8.07 9.67 -5.64
C GLY A 18 6.58 9.38 -5.89
N PRO A 19 6.24 8.80 -7.05
CA PRO A 19 4.85 8.45 -7.38
C PRO A 19 4.27 7.36 -6.47
N ILE A 20 5.14 6.52 -5.87
CA ILE A 20 4.73 5.50 -4.91
C ILE A 20 4.83 6.09 -3.51
N ARG A 21 3.70 6.10 -2.81
CA ARG A 21 3.54 6.74 -1.50
C ARG A 21 3.73 5.79 -0.33
N CYS A 22 3.26 4.55 -0.49
CA CYS A 22 3.28 3.52 0.53
C CYS A 22 3.25 2.15 -0.13
N ILE A 23 3.94 1.21 0.49
CA ILE A 23 3.82 -0.21 0.20
C ILE A 23 3.34 -0.87 1.49
N PHE A 24 2.31 -1.70 1.40
CA PHE A 24 1.80 -2.46 2.52
C PHE A 24 1.60 -3.91 2.14
N PHE A 25 1.71 -4.78 3.13
CA PHE A 25 1.39 -6.19 3.04
C PHE A 25 0.17 -6.46 3.92
N CYS A 26 -0.77 -7.25 3.40
CA CYS A 26 -1.95 -7.66 4.13
C CYS A 26 -2.20 -9.17 4.02
N GLU A 27 -2.64 -9.75 5.12
CA GLU A 27 -3.09 -11.14 5.21
C GLU A 27 -4.60 -11.21 5.11
N PHE A 28 -5.12 -12.36 4.65
CA PHE A 28 -6.55 -12.56 4.55
C PHE A 28 -7.07 -13.42 5.69
N HIS A 29 -7.86 -12.80 6.58
CA HIS A 29 -8.57 -13.52 7.61
C HIS A 29 -9.93 -14.00 7.08
N PRO A 30 -10.32 -15.27 7.29
CA PRO A 30 -11.52 -15.86 6.70
C PRO A 30 -12.82 -15.11 7.06
N THR A 31 -12.93 -14.57 8.27
CA THR A 31 -14.10 -13.78 8.73
C THR A 31 -13.94 -12.27 8.59
N ALA A 32 -12.79 -11.71 8.97
CA ALA A 32 -12.57 -10.25 9.03
C ALA A 32 -12.14 -9.64 7.69
N GLY A 33 -11.76 -10.45 6.70
CA GLY A 33 -11.29 -9.97 5.41
C GLY A 33 -9.79 -9.64 5.41
N PRO A 34 -9.32 -8.77 4.49
CA PRO A 34 -7.91 -8.38 4.43
C PRO A 34 -7.52 -7.56 5.67
N ILE A 35 -6.32 -7.76 6.18
CA ILE A 35 -5.77 -7.09 7.37
C ILE A 35 -4.35 -6.65 7.06
N ILE A 36 -4.02 -5.37 7.23
CA ILE A 36 -2.63 -4.89 7.08
C ILE A 36 -1.75 -5.53 8.16
N SER A 37 -0.76 -6.32 7.75
CA SER A 37 0.24 -6.89 8.65
C SER A 37 1.44 -5.95 8.80
N CYS A 38 1.85 -5.28 7.73
CA CYS A 38 2.89 -4.25 7.77
C CYS A 38 2.74 -3.22 6.65
N GLN A 39 3.27 -2.02 6.88
CA GLN A 39 3.29 -0.96 5.88
C GLN A 39 4.53 -0.08 6.04
N VAL A 40 5.01 0.45 4.93
CA VAL A 40 6.11 1.39 4.87
C VAL A 40 5.70 2.58 3.99
N PRO A 41 5.68 3.82 4.54
CA PRO A 41 5.95 4.17 5.94
C PRO A 41 4.95 3.58 6.94
N GLU A 42 5.35 3.44 8.20
CA GLU A 42 4.44 3.01 9.27
C GLU A 42 3.27 3.99 9.41
N ASN A 43 2.07 3.45 9.65
CA ASN A 43 0.83 4.21 9.84
C ASN A 43 0.45 5.17 8.69
N TYR A 44 0.96 4.93 7.47
CA TYR A 44 0.62 5.75 6.30
C TYR A 44 -0.83 5.58 5.87
N ILE A 45 -1.31 4.33 5.81
CA ILE A 45 -2.68 3.97 5.48
C ILE A 45 -3.48 3.85 6.77
N SER A 46 -4.50 4.69 6.91
CA SER A 46 -5.47 4.62 8.00
C SER A 46 -6.45 3.47 7.79
N LYS A 47 -7.14 3.06 8.87
CA LYS A 47 -8.19 2.04 8.78
C LYS A 47 -9.29 2.43 7.80
N GLU A 48 -9.75 3.68 7.83
CA GLU A 48 -10.80 4.19 6.92
C GLU A 48 -10.36 4.13 5.45
N LEU A 49 -9.11 4.53 5.16
CA LEU A 49 -8.56 4.44 3.81
C LEU A 49 -8.45 2.98 3.38
N PHE A 50 -7.92 2.11 4.25
CA PHE A 50 -7.80 0.69 3.97
C PHE A 50 -9.17 0.04 3.68
N ASP A 51 -10.18 0.32 4.51
CA ASP A 51 -11.54 -0.18 4.32
C ASP A 51 -12.09 0.22 2.94
N SER A 52 -11.83 1.47 2.49
CA SER A 52 -12.26 1.96 1.17
C SER A 52 -11.57 1.30 -0.02
N ILE A 53 -10.33 0.85 0.13
CA ILE A 53 -9.54 0.24 -0.97
C ILE A 53 -9.52 -1.29 -0.90
N SER A 54 -9.96 -1.88 0.22
CA SER A 54 -9.89 -3.33 0.50
C SER A 54 -10.56 -4.19 -0.58
N VAL A 55 -11.62 -3.68 -1.20
CA VAL A 55 -12.35 -4.32 -2.30
C VAL A 55 -11.53 -4.51 -3.58
N TYR A 56 -10.44 -3.75 -3.74
CA TYR A 56 -9.52 -3.85 -4.89
C TYR A 56 -8.32 -4.76 -4.62
N ILE A 57 -8.04 -5.06 -3.34
CA ILE A 57 -6.93 -5.93 -2.92
C ILE A 57 -7.28 -7.39 -3.22
N ILE A 58 -8.54 -7.76 -3.02
CA ILE A 58 -9.07 -9.07 -3.34
C ILE A 58 -10.02 -8.86 -4.49
N THR A 59 -9.55 -9.10 -5.70
CA THR A 59 -10.44 -9.16 -6.84
C THR A 59 -11.51 -10.20 -6.52
N LYS A 60 -12.78 -9.77 -6.40
CA LYS A 60 -13.90 -10.68 -6.66
C LYS A 60 -13.56 -11.50 -7.90
N ALA A 61 -13.99 -12.76 -8.00
CA ALA A 61 -13.70 -13.57 -9.18
C ALA A 61 -14.01 -12.81 -10.50
N GLU A 62 -15.05 -11.97 -10.46
CA GLU A 62 -15.50 -11.06 -11.52
C GLU A 62 -14.51 -9.92 -11.88
N LEU A 63 -13.62 -9.53 -10.98
CA LEU A 63 -12.61 -8.47 -11.16
C LEU A 63 -11.24 -9.02 -11.58
N GLN A 64 -11.06 -10.34 -11.62
CA GLN A 64 -9.83 -10.95 -12.13
C GLN A 64 -9.65 -10.63 -13.62
N ARG A 65 -8.44 -10.21 -14.01
CA ARG A 65 -8.09 -9.80 -15.40
C ARG A 65 -8.82 -8.56 -15.93
N SER A 66 -9.37 -7.72 -15.05
CA SER A 66 -10.00 -6.44 -15.41
C SER A 66 -9.12 -5.26 -15.02
N THR A 67 -8.99 -4.25 -15.90
CA THR A 67 -8.36 -2.97 -15.54
C THR A 67 -9.36 -2.12 -14.78
N ILE A 68 -9.01 -1.72 -13.55
CA ILE A 68 -9.85 -0.90 -12.68
C ILE A 68 -9.28 0.51 -12.61
N THR A 69 -10.12 1.51 -12.87
CA THR A 69 -9.78 2.93 -12.76
C THR A 69 -10.75 3.56 -11.76
N VAL A 70 -10.22 4.18 -10.70
CA VAL A 70 -11.02 4.95 -9.74
C VAL A 70 -10.93 6.43 -10.14
N LEU A 71 -12.08 7.09 -10.28
CA LEU A 71 -12.20 8.51 -10.62
C LEU A 71 -12.14 9.40 -9.37
#